data_AF-A0A8K0CTP1-F1
#
_entry.id   AF-A0A8K0CTP1-F1
#
_cell.length_a   1.000
_cell.length_b   1.000
_cell.length_c   1.000
_cell.angle_alpha   90.00
_cell.angle_beta   90.00
_cell.angle_gamma   90.00
#
_symmetry.space_group_name_H-M   'P 1'
#
loop_
_entity.id
_entity.type
_entity.pdbx_description
1 polymer ?
#
loop_
_entity_poly.entity_id
_entity_poly.type
_entity_poly.pdbx_seq_one_letter_code
_entity_poly.pdbx_strand_id
1 'polypeptide(L)'
;MESRNNKRKINTLDSFIFKKKIINDTNSDLASVAVTEPEASGSQNYKNTNTSDTCHESTDYHTFSVTNFQDIELIEEKKQDPLHYQLDLASKHRTEENRKIISPTIDTIIICGRQCISLRGHRDSGPIDSEMTEILKRY
;
A
#
# COMPACT_ATOMS: atom_id res chain seq x y z
N MET A 1 -26.16 12.68 36.36
CA MET A 1 -24.94 12.76 35.52
C MET A 1 -24.61 11.36 35.06
N GLU A 2 -24.03 11.22 33.86
CA GLU A 2 -23.75 9.99 33.12
C GLU A 2 -24.89 9.42 32.27
N SER A 3 -24.85 9.80 31.00
CA SER A 3 -25.33 8.93 29.92
C SER A 3 -24.30 8.87 28.80
N ARG A 4 -23.66 7.70 28.77
CA ARG A 4 -23.40 6.89 27.57
C ARG A 4 -22.40 7.46 26.56
N ASN A 5 -21.14 7.30 26.91
CA ASN A 5 -20.10 6.99 25.93
C ASN A 5 -20.43 5.64 25.26
N ASN A 6 -21.00 5.67 24.06
CA ASN A 6 -20.92 4.53 23.15
C ASN A 6 -20.90 5.03 21.70
N LYS A 7 -19.74 5.55 21.28
CA LYS A 7 -19.45 5.77 19.87
C LYS A 7 -19.28 4.40 19.22
N ARG A 8 -20.38 3.81 18.75
CA ARG A 8 -20.32 2.65 17.86
C ARG A 8 -19.55 3.08 16.62
N LYS A 9 -18.35 2.52 16.42
CA LYS A 9 -17.64 2.59 15.14
C LYS A 9 -18.59 1.99 14.10
N ILE A 10 -19.11 2.82 13.23
CA ILE A 10 -19.89 2.37 12.08
C ILE A 10 -18.89 1.68 11.17
N ASN A 11 -18.98 0.36 11.05
CA ASN A 11 -18.12 -0.42 10.19
C ASN A 11 -18.42 -0.01 8.75
N THR A 12 -17.37 0.20 7.95
CA THR A 12 -17.44 0.74 6.59
C THR A 12 -18.42 -0.02 5.69
N LEU A 13 -18.62 -1.32 5.93
CA LEU A 13 -19.60 -2.16 5.25
C LEU A 13 -21.06 -1.73 5.49
N ASP A 14 -21.42 -1.26 6.69
CA ASP A 14 -22.78 -0.83 7.01
C ASP A 14 -23.16 0.46 6.25
N SER A 15 -22.18 1.33 6.00
CA SER A 15 -22.34 2.51 5.13
C SER A 15 -22.58 2.11 3.67
N PHE A 16 -21.90 1.07 3.18
CA PHE A 16 -22.08 0.56 1.82
C PHE A 16 -23.46 -0.11 1.61
N ILE A 17 -23.93 -0.89 2.59
CA ILE A 17 -25.25 -1.54 2.52
C ILE A 17 -26.38 -0.48 2.52
N PHE A 18 -26.25 0.56 3.35
CA PHE A 18 -27.23 1.64 3.40
C PHE A 18 -27.30 2.43 2.08
N LYS A 19 -26.13 2.74 1.47
CA LYS A 19 -26.08 3.38 0.14
C LYS A 19 -26.71 2.52 -0.96
N LYS A 20 -26.46 1.20 -0.95
CA LYS A 20 -26.97 0.29 -1.98
C LYS A 20 -28.50 0.10 -1.91
N LYS A 21 -29.08 0.15 -0.71
CA LYS A 21 -30.54 0.08 -0.51
C LYS A 21 -31.27 1.31 -1.05
N ILE A 22 -30.75 2.51 -0.76
CA ILE A 22 -31.34 3.78 -1.24
C ILE A 22 -31.40 3.83 -2.77
N ILE A 23 -30.36 3.34 -3.45
CA ILE A 23 -30.26 3.36 -4.92
C ILE A 23 -31.28 2.40 -5.57
N ASN A 24 -31.59 1.26 -4.93
CA ASN A 24 -32.54 0.30 -5.50
C ASN A 24 -33.99 0.75 -5.31
N ASP A 25 -34.31 1.40 -4.19
CA ASP A 25 -35.67 1.88 -3.89
C ASP A 25 -36.06 3.09 -4.79
N THR A 26 -35.09 3.85 -5.32
CA THR A 26 -35.37 4.99 -6.23
C THR A 26 -35.62 4.60 -7.69
N ASN A 27 -35.36 3.35 -8.08
CA ASN A 27 -35.47 2.90 -9.47
C ASN A 27 -36.76 2.14 -9.80
N SER A 28 -37.60 1.81 -8.81
CA SER A 28 -38.88 1.11 -9.05
C SER A 28 -40.06 2.02 -9.41
N ASP A 29 -39.96 3.32 -9.08
CA ASP A 29 -41.16 4.19 -9.04
C ASP A 29 -41.29 5.14 -10.25
N LEU A 30 -40.34 5.13 -11.19
CA LEU A 30 -40.31 6.06 -12.34
C LEU A 30 -40.68 5.45 -13.69
N ALA A 31 -41.13 4.19 -13.74
CA ALA A 31 -41.49 3.50 -14.98
C ALA A 31 -42.98 3.63 -15.35
N SER A 32 -43.56 4.84 -15.31
CA SER A 32 -44.81 5.14 -16.03
C SER A 32 -45.16 6.64 -15.95
N VAL A 33 -44.94 7.42 -17.02
CA VAL A 33 -45.80 8.55 -17.47
C VAL A 33 -45.33 9.00 -18.87
N ALA A 34 -46.31 9.27 -19.75
CA ALA A 34 -46.19 9.43 -21.20
C ALA A 34 -45.70 10.82 -21.68
N VAL A 35 -45.07 10.80 -22.87
CA VAL A 35 -44.98 11.79 -23.98
C VAL A 35 -45.50 13.21 -23.74
N THR A 36 -44.65 14.24 -23.89
CA THR A 36 -44.87 15.42 -24.79
C THR A 36 -43.58 16.25 -24.97
N GLU A 37 -43.25 16.63 -26.22
CA GLU A 37 -42.36 17.75 -26.62
C GLU A 37 -43.23 18.84 -27.29
N PRO A 38 -42.76 20.07 -27.60
CA PRO A 38 -41.52 20.79 -27.24
C PRO A 38 -41.82 22.21 -26.67
N GLU A 39 -40.82 23.00 -26.25
CA GLU A 39 -40.75 24.48 -26.44
C GLU A 39 -39.48 25.05 -25.77
N ALA A 40 -38.80 25.96 -26.45
CA ALA A 40 -37.51 26.54 -26.05
C ALA A 40 -37.63 27.65 -25.00
N SER A 41 -36.83 27.62 -23.91
CA SER A 41 -36.33 28.86 -23.25
C SER A 41 -35.17 28.61 -22.25
N GLY A 42 -34.14 29.45 -22.33
CA GLY A 42 -33.46 30.03 -21.16
C GLY A 42 -32.65 29.12 -20.23
N SER A 43 -31.39 28.85 -20.60
CA SER A 43 -30.20 28.74 -19.72
C SER A 43 -30.43 28.32 -18.24
N GLN A 44 -30.78 27.04 -18.01
CA GLN A 44 -30.74 26.41 -16.68
C GLN A 44 -29.52 25.48 -16.50
N ASN A 45 -28.37 25.80 -17.11
CA ASN A 45 -27.18 24.93 -17.06
C ASN A 45 -26.13 25.30 -16.00
N TYR A 46 -26.44 26.18 -15.03
CA TYR A 46 -25.44 26.61 -14.03
C TYR A 46 -25.52 25.89 -12.67
N LYS A 47 -26.48 24.96 -12.49
CA LYS A 47 -26.69 24.25 -11.21
C LYS A 47 -26.39 22.75 -11.25
N ASN A 48 -25.79 22.26 -12.33
CA ASN A 48 -25.39 20.86 -12.45
C ASN A 48 -23.86 20.73 -12.39
N THR A 49 -23.25 21.22 -11.32
CA THR A 49 -21.81 21.05 -11.08
C THR A 49 -21.48 19.67 -10.52
N ASN A 50 -22.45 18.97 -9.92
CA ASN A 50 -22.24 17.63 -9.36
C ASN A 50 -22.23 16.52 -10.43
N THR A 51 -22.83 16.79 -11.59
CA THR A 51 -22.93 15.79 -12.67
C THR A 51 -21.65 15.64 -13.48
N SER A 52 -20.79 16.66 -13.54
CA SER A 52 -19.49 16.56 -14.21
C SER A 52 -18.50 15.73 -13.39
N ASP A 53 -18.50 15.89 -12.07
CA ASP A 53 -17.52 15.26 -11.19
C ASP A 53 -17.79 13.77 -11.02
N THR A 54 -19.07 13.39 -10.90
CA THR A 54 -19.49 11.99 -10.88
C THR A 54 -19.17 11.29 -12.20
N CYS A 55 -19.30 12.01 -13.33
CA CYS A 55 -18.96 11.48 -14.65
C CYS A 55 -17.44 11.29 -14.79
N HIS A 56 -16.63 12.21 -14.27
CA HIS A 56 -15.16 12.12 -14.25
C HIS A 56 -14.64 10.95 -13.39
N GLU A 57 -15.18 10.74 -12.19
CA GLU A 57 -14.78 9.64 -11.30
C GLU A 57 -15.04 8.26 -11.94
N SER A 58 -16.11 8.14 -12.74
CA SER A 58 -16.45 6.91 -13.45
C SER A 58 -15.67 6.68 -14.76
N THR A 59 -14.81 7.62 -15.17
CA THR A 59 -14.03 7.44 -16.41
C THR A 59 -13.03 6.30 -16.28
N ASP A 60 -12.82 5.55 -17.36
CA ASP A 60 -11.82 4.48 -17.43
C ASP A 60 -10.42 4.98 -17.09
N TYR A 61 -10.09 6.21 -17.49
CA TYR A 61 -8.81 6.83 -17.18
C TYR A 61 -8.64 7.08 -15.67
N HIS A 62 -9.65 7.64 -15.01
CA HIS A 62 -9.59 7.91 -13.57
C HIS A 62 -9.49 6.61 -12.78
N THR A 63 -10.37 5.65 -13.08
CA THR A 63 -10.39 4.36 -12.40
C THR A 63 -9.06 3.63 -12.57
N PHE A 64 -8.52 3.56 -13.78
CA PHE A 64 -7.20 2.97 -14.05
C PHE A 64 -6.06 3.66 -13.30
N SER A 65 -6.07 4.99 -13.25
CA SER A 65 -5.05 5.77 -12.54
C SER A 65 -5.09 5.51 -11.03
N VAL A 66 -6.30 5.43 -10.45
CA VAL A 66 -6.51 5.13 -9.03
C VAL A 66 -6.08 3.70 -8.71
N THR A 67 -6.45 2.71 -9.51
CA THR A 67 -6.06 1.31 -9.28
C THR A 67 -4.55 1.12 -9.40
N ASN A 68 -3.92 1.73 -10.41
CA ASN A 68 -2.48 1.63 -10.60
C ASN A 68 -1.71 2.27 -9.43
N PHE A 69 -2.21 3.39 -8.89
CA PHE A 69 -1.64 3.98 -7.68
C PHE A 69 -1.75 3.05 -6.48
N GLN A 70 -2.92 2.44 -6.26
CA GLN A 70 -3.13 1.47 -5.18
C GLN A 70 -2.21 0.25 -5.31
N ASP A 71 -2.01 -0.26 -6.53
CA ASP A 71 -1.11 -1.39 -6.78
C ASP A 71 0.34 -1.03 -6.43
N ILE A 72 0.80 0.18 -6.81
CA ILE A 72 2.13 0.67 -6.45
C ILE A 72 2.27 0.81 -4.93
N GLU A 73 1.27 1.38 -4.26
CA GLU A 73 1.25 1.52 -2.79
C GLU A 73 1.39 0.16 -2.10
N LEU A 74 0.65 -0.86 -2.55
CA LEU A 74 0.74 -2.22 -1.99
C LEU A 74 2.12 -2.87 -2.20
N ILE A 75 2.77 -2.58 -3.33
CA ILE A 75 4.13 -3.06 -3.61
C ILE A 75 5.16 -2.36 -2.72
N GLU A 76 5.05 -1.03 -2.54
CA GLU A 76 5.95 -0.25 -1.69
C GLU A 76 5.83 -0.65 -0.21
N GLU A 77 4.61 -0.88 0.26
CA GLU A 77 4.33 -1.40 1.61
C GLU A 77 4.72 -2.88 1.79
N LYS A 78 5.21 -3.54 0.71
CA LYS A 78 5.57 -4.97 0.67
C LYS A 78 4.40 -5.91 1.03
N LYS A 79 3.17 -5.45 0.82
CA LYS A 79 1.96 -6.28 0.99
C LYS A 79 1.72 -7.18 -0.23
N GLN A 80 2.20 -6.75 -1.41
CA GLN A 80 2.08 -7.50 -2.66
C GLN A 80 3.43 -7.54 -3.40
N ASP A 81 3.70 -8.66 -4.08
CA ASP A 81 4.86 -8.78 -4.95
C ASP A 81 4.63 -8.06 -6.30
N PRO A 82 5.67 -7.46 -6.89
CA PRO A 82 5.62 -6.97 -8.27
C PRO A 82 5.20 -8.07 -9.25
N LEU A 83 4.49 -7.67 -10.31
CA LEU A 83 3.94 -8.59 -11.32
C LEU A 83 5.01 -9.49 -11.95
N HIS A 84 6.23 -8.99 -12.16
CA HIS A 84 7.35 -9.80 -12.66
C HIS A 84 7.68 -10.99 -11.74
N TYR A 85 7.68 -10.79 -10.43
CA TYR A 85 7.91 -11.88 -9.47
C TYR A 85 6.71 -12.82 -9.31
N GLN A 86 5.49 -12.33 -9.57
CA GLN A 86 4.31 -13.18 -9.63
C GLN A 86 4.34 -14.12 -10.84
N LEU A 87 4.85 -13.65 -11.99
CA LEU A 87 5.02 -14.44 -13.20
C LEU A 87 6.23 -15.39 -13.14
N ASP A 88 7.34 -14.95 -12.54
CA ASP A 88 8.57 -15.73 -12.41
C ASP A 88 8.99 -15.89 -10.94
N LEU A 89 8.44 -16.95 -10.33
CA LEU A 89 8.75 -17.32 -8.95
C LEU A 89 10.20 -17.77 -8.76
N ALA A 90 10.86 -18.29 -9.80
CA ALA A 90 12.25 -18.74 -9.70
C ALA A 90 13.20 -17.54 -9.58
N SER A 91 12.97 -16.47 -10.36
CA SER A 91 13.71 -15.21 -10.24
C SER A 91 13.54 -14.58 -8.85
N LYS A 92 12.31 -14.61 -8.30
CA LYS A 92 12.03 -14.16 -6.93
C LYS A 92 12.88 -14.94 -5.91
N HIS A 93 12.83 -16.27 -5.96
CA HIS A 93 13.57 -17.13 -5.02
C HIS A 93 15.08 -16.85 -5.06
N ARG A 94 15.67 -16.78 -6.25
CA ARG A 94 17.10 -16.48 -6.42
C ARG A 94 17.48 -15.12 -5.85
N THR A 95 16.62 -14.12 -6.02
CA THR A 95 16.83 -12.78 -5.47
C THR A 95 16.82 -12.82 -3.93
N GLU A 96 15.90 -13.55 -3.34
CA GLU A 96 15.82 -13.72 -1.89
C GLU A 96 17.03 -14.47 -1.32
N GLU A 97 17.48 -15.54 -1.97
CA GLU A 97 18.69 -16.28 -1.57
C GLU A 97 19.94 -15.39 -1.65
N ASN A 98 20.09 -14.63 -2.74
CA ASN A 98 21.20 -13.70 -2.89
C ASN A 98 21.19 -12.63 -1.81
N ARG A 99 20.02 -12.09 -1.44
CA ARG A 99 19.90 -11.11 -0.34
C ARG A 99 20.33 -11.70 1.00
N LYS A 100 19.97 -12.95 1.29
CA LYS A 100 20.38 -13.65 2.53
C LYS A 100 21.91 -13.80 2.64
N ILE A 101 22.62 -13.93 1.52
CA ILE A 101 24.08 -14.05 1.49
C ILE A 101 24.76 -12.68 1.52
N ILE A 102 24.24 -11.71 0.76
CA ILE A 102 24.85 -10.39 0.61
C ILE A 102 24.67 -9.54 1.88
N SER A 103 23.50 -9.59 2.53
CA SER A 103 23.23 -8.80 3.75
C SER A 103 24.29 -8.98 4.85
N PRO A 104 24.58 -10.21 5.32
CA PRO A 104 25.59 -10.39 6.37
C PRO A 104 27.00 -10.02 5.90
N THR A 105 27.30 -10.12 4.60
CA THR A 105 28.58 -9.69 4.05
C THR A 105 28.75 -8.16 4.12
N ILE A 106 27.68 -7.41 3.89
CA ILE A 106 27.69 -5.96 4.06
C ILE A 106 27.82 -5.60 5.55
N ASP A 107 27.07 -6.30 6.41
CA ASP A 107 27.11 -6.07 7.86
C ASP A 107 28.53 -6.32 8.42
N THR A 108 29.21 -7.37 7.97
CA THR A 108 30.59 -7.65 8.38
C THR A 108 31.56 -6.58 7.91
N ILE A 109 31.41 -6.08 6.68
CA ILE A 109 32.23 -4.96 6.17
C ILE A 109 32.04 -3.71 7.03
N ILE A 110 30.79 -3.40 7.41
CA ILE A 110 30.48 -2.26 8.28
C ILE A 110 31.12 -2.44 9.66
N ILE A 111 31.00 -3.63 10.26
CA ILE A 111 31.60 -3.94 11.56
C ILE A 111 33.13 -3.78 11.51
N CYS A 112 33.76 -4.37 10.50
CA CYS A 112 35.22 -4.25 10.31
C CYS A 112 35.64 -2.78 10.16
N GLY A 113 34.90 -1.99 9.37
CA GLY A 113 35.15 -0.55 9.24
C GLY A 113 35.03 0.21 10.56
N ARG A 114 34.06 -0.13 11.41
CA ARG A 114 33.87 0.47 12.74
C ARG A 114 34.93 0.06 13.76
N GLN A 115 35.42 -1.17 13.64
CA GLN A 115 36.43 -1.74 14.55
C GLN A 115 37.86 -1.52 14.05
N CYS A 116 38.04 -0.79 12.93
CA CYS A 116 39.32 -0.60 12.26
C CYS A 116 40.02 -1.94 11.91
N ILE A 117 39.25 -3.00 11.68
CA ILE A 117 39.75 -4.30 11.23
C ILE A 117 39.98 -4.23 9.72
N SER A 118 41.15 -4.71 9.30
CA SER A 118 41.50 -4.73 7.89
C SER A 118 40.60 -5.69 7.09
N LEU A 119 39.97 -5.21 6.01
CA LEU A 119 39.11 -6.04 5.14
C LEU A 119 39.90 -7.00 4.24
N ARG A 120 41.19 -6.75 4.06
CA ARG A 120 42.13 -7.60 3.32
C ARG A 120 43.41 -7.71 4.13
N GLY A 121 43.96 -8.92 4.15
CA GLY A 121 45.09 -9.37 4.95
C GLY A 121 46.11 -8.29 5.26
N HIS A 122 45.89 -7.59 6.37
CA HIS A 122 46.99 -7.13 7.20
C HIS A 122 47.49 -8.33 8.01
N ARG A 123 48.74 -8.28 8.48
CA ARG A 123 49.31 -9.30 9.37
C ARG A 123 48.69 -9.19 10.77
N ASP A 124 47.38 -9.37 10.88
CA ASP A 124 46.66 -9.50 12.15
C ASP A 124 46.90 -10.90 12.78
N SER A 125 47.69 -11.75 12.12
CA SER A 125 48.24 -12.99 12.66
C SER A 125 49.41 -12.70 13.62
N GLY A 126 49.09 -12.19 14.80
CA GLY A 126 49.90 -12.36 16.01
C GLY A 126 49.25 -13.41 16.93
N PRO A 127 50.01 -14.16 17.75
CA PRO A 127 49.41 -15.04 18.74
C PRO A 127 48.49 -14.21 19.64
N ILE A 128 47.21 -14.59 19.68
CA ILE A 128 46.29 -14.07 20.70
C ILE A 128 46.73 -14.73 21.99
N ASP A 129 47.54 -14.03 22.80
CA ASP A 129 48.01 -14.55 24.06
C ASP A 129 46.82 -14.99 24.92
N SER A 130 46.91 -16.23 25.41
CA SER A 130 45.85 -16.92 26.17
C SER A 130 45.46 -16.23 27.48
N GLU A 131 46.16 -15.16 27.88
CA GLU A 131 45.77 -14.33 29.02
C GLU A 131 44.55 -13.44 28.73
N MET A 132 44.26 -13.11 27.46
CA MET A 132 43.10 -12.27 27.11
C MET A 132 41.75 -13.00 27.28
N THR A 133 41.76 -14.33 27.33
CA THR A 133 40.56 -15.15 27.55
C THR A 133 40.03 -15.10 28.99
N GLU A 134 40.82 -14.69 29.98
CA GLU A 134 40.33 -14.52 31.36
C GLU A 134 39.63 -13.16 31.55
N ILE A 135 40.04 -12.13 30.83
CA ILE A 135 39.48 -10.77 30.96
C ILE A 135 38.07 -10.70 30.35
N LEU A 136 37.84 -11.39 29.24
CA LEU A 136 36.53 -11.40 28.55
C LEU A 136 35.47 -12.28 29.23
N LYS A 137 35.85 -13.17 30.16
CA LYS A 137 34.91 -13.97 30.97
C LYS A 137 34.41 -13.23 32.23
N ARG A 138 34.93 -12.02 32.47
CA ARG A 138 34.62 -11.21 33.66
C ARG A 138 33.59 -10.11 33.41
N TYR A 139 33.14 -9.98 32.17
CA TYR A 139 32.00 -9.18 31.73
C TYR A 139 30.91 -10.10 31.17
#